data_AF-A0A830ENG7-F1
#
_entry.id   AF-A0A830ENG7-F1
#
_cell.length_a   1.000
_cell.length_b   1.000
_cell.length_c   1.000
_cell.angle_alpha   90.00
_cell.angle_beta   90.00
_cell.angle_gamma   90.00
#
_symmetry.space_group_name_H-M   'P 1'
#
loop_
_entity.id
_entity.type
_entity.pdbx_description
1 polymer ?
#
loop_
_entity_poly.entity_id
_entity_poly.type
_entity_poly.pdbx_seq_one_letter_code
_entity_poly.pdbx_strand_id
1 'polypeptide(L)'
;MTGDFLQIQQDSSLNCSQKLDEIKGLIQNIGHPPPGSLYYVSDIFEACVNQNHTKCLETAYLISKESTVAASSDLGRGLEAIGIHDINAVNQFIDKKIQGQYLRKAHYLAALIPHFYRGQENEMAHQMSNWYNTCSYFFFRTLENTLKCFLEESSGHGATDFSSEIQPIKDELEDIAQLEGLEPDNAYQDKNYEVVKVSILLNDLEWSTKNTVDWSTIQSNLSQYTHLAALLSLNNNPIPDLQQHNTHPLTKLLRLDYTDELAYYDHCIELITPGNGQNSDPTARLRNELLTRKSFDSTIAEIEVFNALRRELGVNAIEIEQQAPNGGVPDAKITTGGETIWVEVTLPQPQPSYEVARRYSASMNPEESDARANVTKKLRSQIRDVKNATGDLTMLVIKNEESRVDDEIVGDYIEGYTGIGIPQDDNDADPIILTADSGLQYDNVPDHLDILVNYNTLKNLSDPPYIEGQVANLTDVDQGIIDQLADAFNAEELTPP
;
A
#
# COMPACT_ATOMS: atom_id res chain seq x y z
N MET A 1 -34.98 17.57 6.08
CA MET A 1 -33.94 17.07 5.16
C MET A 1 -33.79 15.56 5.26
N THR A 2 -33.11 14.96 6.24
CA THR A 2 -33.10 13.47 6.39
C THR A 2 -34.53 12.91 6.61
N GLY A 3 -35.34 13.64 7.38
CA GLY A 3 -36.75 13.29 7.61
C GLY A 3 -37.64 13.28 6.35
N ASP A 4 -37.24 13.94 5.27
CA ASP A 4 -38.04 13.98 4.03
C ASP A 4 -37.90 12.64 3.28
N PHE A 5 -36.71 12.04 3.29
CA PHE A 5 -36.49 10.69 2.74
C PHE A 5 -37.21 9.61 3.54
N LEU A 6 -37.23 9.73 4.87
CA LEU A 6 -38.00 8.84 5.74
C LEU A 6 -39.51 8.95 5.46
N GLN A 7 -40.03 10.17 5.28
CA GLN A 7 -41.44 10.38 4.95
C GLN A 7 -41.82 9.70 3.64
N ILE A 8 -41.02 9.85 2.58
CA ILE A 8 -41.25 9.16 1.30
C ILE A 8 -41.24 7.63 1.48
N GLN A 9 -40.31 7.11 2.29
CA GLN A 9 -40.19 5.68 2.56
C GLN A 9 -41.46 5.15 3.26
N GLN A 10 -41.97 5.86 4.27
CA GLN A 10 -43.12 5.46 5.07
C GLN A 10 -44.49 5.78 4.44
N ASP A 11 -44.55 6.64 3.42
CA ASP A 11 -45.81 7.03 2.82
C ASP A 11 -46.44 5.87 2.04
N SER A 12 -47.54 5.32 2.57
CA SER A 12 -48.30 4.23 1.96
C SER A 12 -49.22 4.68 0.82
N SER A 13 -49.40 5.99 0.63
CA SER A 13 -50.21 6.55 -0.47
C SER A 13 -49.43 6.64 -1.78
N LEU A 14 -48.10 6.66 -1.71
CA LEU A 14 -47.22 6.69 -2.87
C LEU A 14 -46.93 5.27 -3.38
N ASN A 15 -47.13 5.05 -4.68
CA ASN A 15 -46.60 3.85 -5.33
C ASN A 15 -45.09 3.98 -5.59
N CYS A 16 -44.45 2.88 -5.95
CA CYS A 16 -43.00 2.85 -6.20
C CYS A 16 -42.50 3.86 -7.23
N SER A 17 -43.25 4.08 -8.31
CA SER A 17 -42.89 5.06 -9.32
C SER A 17 -42.90 6.48 -8.74
N GLN A 18 -43.91 6.81 -7.93
CA GLN A 18 -44.04 8.12 -7.28
C GLN A 18 -42.93 8.34 -6.23
N LYS A 19 -42.64 7.33 -5.39
CA LYS A 19 -41.55 7.42 -4.40
C LYS A 19 -40.21 7.73 -5.07
N LEU A 20 -39.91 7.06 -6.19
CA LEU A 20 -38.69 7.30 -6.95
C LEU A 20 -38.66 8.69 -7.60
N ASP A 21 -39.78 9.22 -8.08
CA ASP A 21 -39.84 10.60 -8.62
C ASP A 21 -39.61 11.64 -7.53
N GLU A 22 -40.19 11.45 -6.35
CA GLU A 22 -39.99 12.36 -5.22
C GLU A 22 -38.54 12.35 -4.75
N ILE A 23 -37.89 11.18 -4.69
CA ILE A 23 -36.44 11.09 -4.41
C ILE A 23 -35.63 11.85 -5.47
N LYS A 24 -35.90 11.61 -6.77
CA LYS A 24 -35.19 12.31 -7.86
C LYS A 24 -35.35 13.82 -7.74
N GLY A 25 -36.57 14.29 -7.47
CA GLY A 25 -36.87 15.72 -7.29
C GLY A 25 -36.15 16.31 -6.09
N LEU A 26 -36.14 15.61 -4.95
CA LEU A 26 -35.40 16.04 -3.77
C LEU A 26 -33.90 16.17 -4.06
N ILE A 27 -33.28 15.15 -4.63
CA ILE A 27 -31.83 15.15 -4.93
C ILE A 27 -31.46 16.27 -5.89
N GLN A 28 -32.26 16.51 -6.93
CA GLN A 28 -32.04 17.62 -7.87
C GLN A 28 -32.15 19.00 -7.20
N ASN A 29 -33.01 19.14 -6.19
CA ASN A 29 -33.20 20.39 -5.48
C ASN A 29 -32.09 20.68 -4.45
N ILE A 30 -31.61 19.63 -3.76
CA ILE A 30 -30.64 19.78 -2.66
C ILE A 30 -29.19 19.61 -3.08
N GLY A 31 -28.93 18.98 -4.24
CA GLY A 31 -27.59 18.70 -4.76
C GLY A 31 -26.85 17.56 -4.05
N HIS A 32 -26.99 17.42 -2.72
CA HIS A 32 -26.39 16.31 -1.96
C HIS A 32 -27.36 15.72 -0.91
N PRO A 33 -27.43 14.38 -0.74
CA PRO A 33 -28.21 13.75 0.30
C PRO A 33 -27.62 14.08 1.68
N PRO A 34 -28.46 14.35 2.70
CA PRO A 34 -28.01 14.48 4.08
C PRO A 34 -27.35 13.18 4.59
N PRO A 35 -26.41 13.26 5.56
CA PRO A 35 -25.87 12.07 6.19
C PRO A 35 -26.97 11.11 6.70
N GLY A 36 -26.81 9.82 6.44
CA GLY A 36 -27.75 8.76 6.82
C GLY A 36 -29.06 8.70 6.03
N SER A 37 -29.32 9.63 5.09
CA SER A 37 -30.58 9.60 4.32
C SER A 37 -30.60 8.50 3.25
N LEU A 38 -29.42 8.07 2.79
CA LEU A 38 -29.29 7.04 1.76
C LEU A 38 -29.76 5.66 2.23
N TYR A 39 -29.74 5.40 3.53
CA TYR A 39 -30.32 4.19 4.13
C TYR A 39 -31.81 4.03 3.75
N TYR A 40 -32.59 5.11 3.83
CA TYR A 40 -34.01 5.07 3.46
C TYR A 40 -34.24 4.92 1.95
N VAL A 41 -33.33 5.46 1.14
CA VAL A 41 -33.36 5.25 -0.32
C VAL A 41 -33.07 3.80 -0.66
N SER A 42 -32.13 3.18 0.06
CA SER A 42 -31.81 1.75 0.01
C SER A 42 -33.06 0.90 0.22
N ASP A 43 -33.79 1.14 1.32
CA ASP A 43 -35.02 0.41 1.64
C ASP A 43 -36.10 0.58 0.55
N ILE A 44 -36.19 1.78 -0.04
CA ILE A 44 -37.11 2.03 -1.16
C ILE A 44 -36.69 1.23 -2.40
N PHE A 45 -35.40 1.15 -2.72
CA PHE A 45 -34.92 0.33 -3.83
C PHE A 45 -35.25 -1.15 -3.63
N GLU A 46 -34.97 -1.71 -2.45
CA GLU A 46 -35.31 -3.10 -2.10
C GLU A 46 -36.82 -3.37 -2.27
N ALA A 47 -37.68 -2.45 -1.81
CA ALA A 47 -39.13 -2.62 -1.92
C ALA A 47 -39.66 -2.44 -3.36
N CYS A 48 -39.01 -1.59 -4.16
CA CYS A 48 -39.55 -1.14 -5.44
C CYS A 48 -38.92 -1.77 -6.68
N VAL A 49 -37.78 -2.45 -6.53
CA VAL A 49 -37.04 -3.06 -7.66
C VAL A 49 -37.94 -3.97 -8.51
N ASN A 50 -38.79 -4.78 -7.88
CA ASN A 50 -39.69 -5.72 -8.57
C ASN A 50 -40.75 -5.04 -9.46
N GLN A 51 -41.09 -3.77 -9.18
CA GLN A 51 -42.14 -3.04 -9.91
C GLN A 51 -41.57 -2.00 -10.88
N ASN A 52 -40.41 -1.41 -10.55
CA ASN A 52 -39.86 -0.25 -11.24
C ASN A 52 -38.33 -0.33 -11.40
N HIS A 53 -37.78 -1.49 -11.78
CA HIS A 53 -36.33 -1.74 -11.89
C HIS A 53 -35.55 -0.65 -12.64
N THR A 54 -35.95 -0.31 -13.87
CA THR A 54 -35.29 0.74 -14.68
C THR A 54 -35.29 2.09 -13.97
N LYS A 55 -36.35 2.42 -13.23
CA LYS A 55 -36.45 3.69 -12.52
C LYS A 55 -35.59 3.69 -11.26
N CYS A 56 -35.42 2.55 -10.58
CA CYS A 56 -34.43 2.39 -9.52
C CYS A 56 -33.01 2.64 -10.05
N LEU A 57 -32.64 2.02 -11.19
CA LEU A 57 -31.35 2.24 -11.85
C LEU A 57 -31.08 3.71 -12.20
N GLU A 58 -32.05 4.37 -12.82
CA GLU A 58 -31.93 5.79 -13.15
C GLU A 58 -31.82 6.69 -11.93
N THR A 59 -32.53 6.33 -10.85
CA THR A 59 -32.47 7.06 -9.59
C THR A 59 -31.08 6.91 -8.97
N ALA A 60 -30.59 5.68 -8.82
CA ALA A 60 -29.24 5.38 -8.32
C ALA A 60 -28.15 6.16 -9.10
N TYR A 61 -28.25 6.15 -10.44
CA TYR A 61 -27.33 6.90 -11.29
C TYR A 61 -27.40 8.42 -11.08
N LEU A 62 -28.60 8.97 -10.88
CA LEU A 62 -28.77 10.38 -10.56
C LEU A 62 -28.14 10.72 -9.19
N ILE A 63 -28.31 9.86 -8.18
CA ILE A 63 -27.71 10.06 -6.86
C ILE A 63 -26.20 10.18 -6.99
N SER A 64 -25.56 9.22 -7.68
CA SER A 64 -24.10 9.24 -7.89
C SER A 64 -23.65 10.52 -8.62
N LYS A 65 -24.39 10.94 -9.64
CA LYS A 65 -24.09 12.13 -10.44
C LYS A 65 -24.14 13.43 -9.64
N GLU A 66 -25.20 13.64 -8.86
CA GLU A 66 -25.41 14.91 -8.14
C GLU A 66 -24.59 14.96 -6.85
N SER A 67 -24.46 13.83 -6.17
CA SER A 67 -23.86 13.78 -4.84
C SER A 67 -22.35 13.63 -4.85
N THR A 68 -21.74 13.22 -5.97
CA THR A 68 -20.33 12.79 -6.04
C THR A 68 -19.99 11.78 -4.93
N VAL A 69 -20.98 10.97 -4.54
CA VAL A 69 -20.90 10.03 -3.43
C VAL A 69 -20.25 8.76 -3.98
N ALA A 70 -19.10 8.36 -3.42
CA ALA A 70 -18.72 6.96 -3.43
C ALA A 70 -19.88 6.21 -2.77
N ALA A 71 -20.52 5.27 -3.46
CA ALA A 71 -21.68 4.57 -2.94
C ALA A 71 -21.35 4.06 -1.54
N SER A 72 -21.87 4.74 -0.52
CA SER A 72 -21.58 4.39 0.86
C SER A 72 -22.33 3.11 1.19
N SER A 73 -21.88 2.39 2.22
CA SER A 73 -22.58 1.23 2.80
C SER A 73 -24.11 1.43 2.91
N ASP A 74 -24.55 2.66 3.21
CA ASP A 74 -25.97 3.05 3.28
C ASP A 74 -26.80 2.74 2.02
N LEU A 75 -26.25 2.95 0.81
CA LEU A 75 -26.97 2.67 -0.45
C LEU A 75 -26.71 1.24 -0.96
N GLY A 76 -25.70 0.56 -0.43
CA GLY A 76 -25.21 -0.74 -0.90
C GLY A 76 -26.30 -1.80 -1.05
N ARG A 77 -27.13 -2.01 -0.02
CA ARG A 77 -28.21 -3.01 -0.03
C ARG A 77 -29.23 -2.78 -1.15
N GLY A 78 -29.65 -1.54 -1.36
CA GLY A 78 -30.57 -1.17 -2.43
C GLY A 78 -29.97 -1.38 -3.82
N LEU A 79 -28.68 -1.12 -4.00
CA LEU A 79 -27.97 -1.37 -5.26
C LEU A 79 -27.83 -2.89 -5.51
N GLU A 80 -27.46 -3.65 -4.49
CA GLU A 80 -27.42 -5.11 -4.55
C GLU A 80 -28.77 -5.69 -4.96
N ALA A 81 -29.88 -5.23 -4.35
CA ALA A 81 -31.22 -5.66 -4.72
C ALA A 81 -31.57 -5.37 -6.20
N ILE A 82 -31.09 -4.25 -6.75
CA ILE A 82 -31.22 -3.92 -8.18
C ILE A 82 -30.47 -4.94 -9.05
N GLY A 83 -29.25 -5.29 -8.65
CA GLY A 83 -28.43 -6.28 -9.34
C GLY A 83 -29.02 -7.69 -9.31
N ILE A 84 -29.43 -8.16 -8.13
CA ILE A 84 -30.01 -9.50 -7.92
C ILE A 84 -31.32 -9.67 -8.72
N HIS A 85 -32.11 -8.61 -8.85
CA HIS A 85 -33.39 -8.70 -9.55
C HIS A 85 -33.24 -8.95 -11.06
N ASP A 86 -32.37 -8.19 -11.74
CA ASP A 86 -32.15 -8.32 -13.19
C ASP A 86 -30.79 -7.74 -13.60
N ILE A 87 -29.74 -8.56 -13.48
CA ILE A 87 -28.38 -8.18 -13.86
C ILE A 87 -28.24 -7.90 -15.36
N ASN A 88 -29.06 -8.53 -16.22
CA ASN A 88 -29.05 -8.27 -17.65
C ASN A 88 -29.53 -6.86 -17.98
N ALA A 89 -30.58 -6.38 -17.29
CA ALA A 89 -31.03 -5.00 -17.42
C ALA A 89 -29.97 -4.00 -16.90
N VAL A 90 -29.21 -4.37 -15.85
CA VAL A 90 -28.05 -3.59 -15.39
C VAL A 90 -26.97 -3.52 -16.48
N ASN A 91 -26.58 -4.65 -17.07
CA ASN A 91 -25.61 -4.72 -18.18
C ASN A 91 -26.01 -3.80 -19.35
N GLN A 92 -27.27 -3.91 -19.81
CA GLN A 92 -27.80 -3.06 -20.88
C GLN A 92 -27.78 -1.56 -20.52
N PHE A 93 -28.06 -1.23 -19.25
CA PHE A 93 -27.99 0.14 -18.78
C PHE A 93 -26.54 0.65 -18.77
N ILE A 94 -25.59 -0.16 -18.32
CA ILE A 94 -24.16 0.17 -18.31
C ILE A 94 -23.66 0.42 -19.73
N ASP A 95 -23.89 -0.52 -20.65
CA ASP A 95 -23.46 -0.42 -22.05
C ASP A 95 -23.93 0.88 -22.68
N LYS A 96 -25.21 1.21 -22.52
CA LYS A 96 -25.78 2.45 -23.05
C LYS A 96 -25.14 3.71 -22.46
N LYS A 97 -24.65 3.67 -21.23
CA LYS A 97 -24.07 4.82 -20.52
C LYS A 97 -22.59 5.02 -20.81
N ILE A 98 -21.85 3.93 -21.05
CA ILE A 98 -20.42 3.99 -21.38
C ILE A 98 -20.19 4.20 -22.88
N GLN A 99 -21.17 3.84 -23.72
CA GLN A 99 -21.17 4.16 -25.16
C GLN A 99 -21.02 5.68 -25.36
N GLY A 100 -19.93 6.07 -26.03
CA GLY A 100 -19.57 7.46 -26.31
C GLY A 100 -18.49 8.08 -25.42
N GLN A 101 -17.88 7.30 -24.51
CA GLN A 101 -16.66 7.66 -23.76
C GLN A 101 -16.72 8.99 -22.98
N TYR A 102 -17.91 9.40 -22.53
CA TYR A 102 -18.04 10.57 -21.67
C TYR A 102 -17.46 10.28 -20.28
N LEU A 103 -16.19 10.64 -20.05
CA LEU A 103 -15.44 10.36 -18.82
C LEU A 103 -16.23 10.68 -17.54
N ARG A 104 -16.91 11.84 -17.51
CA ARG A 104 -17.73 12.24 -16.37
C ARG A 104 -18.91 11.30 -16.11
N LYS A 105 -19.57 10.81 -17.16
CA LYS A 105 -20.69 9.86 -17.02
C LYS A 105 -20.21 8.49 -16.55
N ALA A 106 -19.08 8.04 -17.10
CA ALA A 106 -18.41 6.80 -16.71
C ALA A 106 -17.97 6.83 -15.23
N HIS A 107 -17.39 7.95 -14.78
CA HIS A 107 -16.94 8.13 -13.40
C HIS A 107 -18.06 7.90 -12.38
N TYR A 108 -19.22 8.55 -12.58
CA TYR A 108 -20.36 8.38 -11.67
C TYR A 108 -20.96 6.97 -11.72
N LEU A 109 -20.93 6.32 -12.89
CA LEU A 109 -21.43 4.97 -13.00
C LEU A 109 -20.51 3.96 -12.29
N ALA A 110 -19.19 4.12 -12.42
CA ALA A 110 -18.18 3.21 -11.88
C ALA A 110 -18.30 2.99 -10.36
N ALA A 111 -18.73 4.01 -9.61
CA ALA A 111 -18.92 3.92 -8.17
C ALA A 111 -20.10 3.02 -7.75
N LEU A 112 -21.04 2.73 -8.65
CA LEU A 112 -22.23 1.90 -8.35
C LEU A 112 -21.99 0.42 -8.65
N ILE A 113 -21.02 0.12 -9.53
CA ILE A 113 -20.80 -1.21 -10.09
C ILE A 113 -20.51 -2.27 -9.02
N PRO A 114 -19.62 -2.02 -8.02
CA PRO A 114 -19.30 -3.05 -7.03
C PRO A 114 -20.55 -3.61 -6.34
N HIS A 115 -21.53 -2.75 -6.04
CA HIS A 115 -22.75 -3.15 -5.36
C HIS A 115 -23.75 -3.84 -6.29
N PHE A 116 -23.85 -3.45 -7.57
CA PHE A 116 -24.72 -4.16 -8.52
C PHE A 116 -24.28 -5.61 -8.75
N TYR A 117 -22.98 -5.89 -8.66
CA TYR A 117 -22.42 -7.22 -8.89
C TYR A 117 -22.04 -7.96 -7.60
N ARG A 118 -22.48 -7.48 -6.43
CA ARG A 118 -22.22 -8.16 -5.15
C ARG A 118 -22.78 -9.59 -5.20
N GLY A 119 -21.92 -10.59 -5.00
CA GLY A 119 -22.27 -12.02 -5.10
C GLY A 119 -22.52 -12.52 -6.53
N GLN A 120 -22.13 -11.73 -7.54
CA GLN A 120 -22.28 -12.02 -8.98
C GLN A 120 -20.95 -11.74 -9.72
N GLU A 121 -19.83 -12.04 -9.10
CA GLU A 121 -18.48 -11.72 -9.57
C GLU A 121 -18.17 -12.35 -10.94
N ASN A 122 -18.68 -13.56 -11.20
CA ASN A 122 -18.59 -14.21 -12.51
C ASN A 122 -19.27 -13.39 -13.62
N GLU A 123 -20.42 -12.79 -13.33
CA GLU A 123 -21.13 -11.95 -14.30
C GLU A 123 -20.37 -10.64 -14.53
N MET A 124 -19.76 -10.09 -13.48
CA MET A 124 -18.89 -8.92 -13.63
C MET A 124 -17.69 -9.22 -14.53
N ALA A 125 -17.03 -10.36 -14.31
CA ALA A 125 -15.89 -10.82 -15.11
C ALA A 125 -16.25 -10.89 -16.59
N HIS A 126 -17.39 -11.50 -16.96
CA HIS A 126 -17.83 -11.58 -18.36
C HIS A 126 -18.01 -10.21 -19.05
N GLN A 127 -18.20 -9.12 -18.30
CA GLN A 127 -18.36 -7.78 -18.86
C GLN A 127 -17.03 -7.01 -18.99
N MET A 128 -15.97 -7.41 -18.27
CA MET A 128 -14.72 -6.66 -18.16
C MET A 128 -14.04 -6.40 -19.50
N SER A 129 -13.90 -7.43 -20.34
CA SER A 129 -13.34 -7.28 -21.68
C SER A 129 -14.12 -6.26 -22.54
N ASN A 130 -15.45 -6.25 -22.47
CA ASN A 130 -16.28 -5.28 -23.19
C ASN A 130 -16.10 -3.86 -22.63
N TRP A 131 -16.04 -3.70 -21.32
CA TRP A 131 -15.80 -2.41 -20.68
C TRP A 131 -14.44 -1.83 -21.03
N TYR A 132 -13.40 -2.65 -20.97
CA TYR A 132 -12.04 -2.28 -21.33
C TYR A 132 -11.96 -1.73 -22.77
N ASN A 133 -12.56 -2.45 -23.72
CA ASN A 133 -12.58 -2.07 -25.13
C ASN A 133 -13.49 -0.86 -25.42
N THR A 134 -14.60 -0.71 -24.71
CA THR A 134 -15.58 0.37 -24.96
C THR A 134 -15.16 1.68 -24.30
N CYS A 135 -14.72 1.63 -23.04
CA CYS A 135 -14.31 2.77 -22.23
C CYS A 135 -13.32 2.33 -21.15
N SER A 136 -12.03 2.31 -21.48
CA SER A 136 -10.95 1.90 -20.55
C SER A 136 -10.97 2.69 -19.22
N TYR A 137 -11.29 3.98 -19.25
CA TYR A 137 -11.46 4.78 -18.04
C TYR A 137 -12.54 4.20 -17.11
N PHE A 138 -13.69 3.79 -17.65
CA PHE A 138 -14.75 3.17 -16.87
C PHE A 138 -14.26 1.85 -16.26
N PHE A 139 -13.62 1.01 -17.06
CA PHE A 139 -13.04 -0.26 -16.61
C PHE A 139 -12.09 -0.08 -15.41
N PHE A 140 -11.10 0.82 -15.51
CA PHE A 140 -10.13 1.03 -14.43
C PHE A 140 -10.80 1.55 -13.15
N ARG A 141 -11.68 2.56 -13.25
CA ARG A 141 -12.37 3.11 -12.08
C ARG A 141 -13.32 2.11 -11.43
N THR A 142 -13.99 1.28 -12.23
CA THR A 142 -14.88 0.22 -11.74
C THR A 142 -14.10 -0.79 -10.92
N LEU A 143 -13.00 -1.33 -11.45
CA LEU A 143 -12.19 -2.32 -10.73
C LEU A 143 -11.52 -1.75 -9.49
N GLU A 144 -11.03 -0.51 -9.53
CA GLU A 144 -10.52 0.17 -8.33
C GLU A 144 -11.58 0.27 -7.23
N ASN A 145 -12.83 0.65 -7.57
CA ASN A 145 -13.90 0.70 -6.57
C ASN A 145 -14.28 -0.69 -6.07
N THR A 146 -14.28 -1.69 -6.95
CA THR A 146 -14.55 -3.07 -6.54
C THR A 146 -13.51 -3.57 -5.54
N LEU A 147 -12.22 -3.34 -5.82
CA LEU A 147 -11.15 -3.68 -4.89
C LEU A 147 -11.33 -2.98 -3.53
N LYS A 148 -11.72 -1.70 -3.51
CA LYS A 148 -12.02 -0.98 -2.26
C LYS A 148 -13.14 -1.64 -1.47
N CYS A 149 -14.26 -2.01 -2.12
CA CYS A 149 -15.37 -2.68 -1.44
C CYS A 149 -14.96 -4.04 -0.86
N PHE A 150 -14.19 -4.85 -1.60
CA PHE A 150 -13.64 -6.12 -1.09
C PHE A 150 -12.81 -5.92 0.19
N LEU A 151 -12.09 -4.80 0.30
CA LEU A 151 -11.20 -4.50 1.42
C LEU A 151 -11.94 -3.92 2.63
N GLU A 152 -12.85 -2.97 2.38
CA GLU A 152 -13.70 -2.40 3.44
C GLU A 152 -14.46 -3.52 4.17
N GLU A 153 -14.97 -4.50 3.43
CA GLU A 153 -15.72 -5.61 4.03
C GLU A 153 -14.85 -6.69 4.67
N SER A 154 -13.63 -6.93 4.18
CA SER A 154 -12.69 -7.90 4.78
C SER A 154 -11.98 -7.40 6.03
N SER A 155 -11.99 -6.09 6.31
CA SER A 155 -11.32 -5.47 7.47
C SER A 155 -12.13 -5.49 8.78
N GLY A 156 -13.39 -5.97 8.76
CA GLY A 156 -14.27 -6.05 9.93
C GLY A 156 -13.97 -7.22 10.88
N HIS A 157 -14.25 -7.04 12.19
CA HIS A 157 -14.22 -8.11 13.19
C HIS A 157 -15.28 -9.18 12.84
N GLY A 158 -14.87 -10.22 12.10
CA GLY A 158 -15.73 -11.35 11.73
C GLY A 158 -16.08 -11.50 10.25
N ALA A 159 -15.27 -10.98 9.32
CA ALA A 159 -15.54 -11.13 7.89
C ALA A 159 -15.19 -12.54 7.35
N THR A 160 -16.04 -13.53 7.63
CA THR A 160 -16.12 -14.78 6.86
C THR A 160 -17.16 -14.72 5.74
N ASP A 161 -17.76 -13.54 5.51
CA ASP A 161 -18.96 -13.38 4.68
C ASP A 161 -18.70 -12.85 3.26
N PHE A 162 -17.44 -12.61 2.88
CA PHE A 162 -17.11 -12.49 1.46
C PHE A 162 -16.88 -13.88 0.87
N SER A 163 -17.50 -14.15 -0.27
CA SER A 163 -17.17 -15.31 -1.07
C SER A 163 -15.68 -15.27 -1.38
N SER A 164 -15.05 -16.44 -1.44
CA SER A 164 -13.68 -16.63 -1.91
C SER A 164 -13.49 -16.27 -3.40
N GLU A 165 -14.34 -15.43 -4.00
CA GLU A 165 -14.57 -15.34 -5.45
C GLU A 165 -14.15 -13.98 -6.04
N ILE A 166 -13.03 -13.38 -5.60
CA ILE A 166 -12.33 -12.40 -6.46
C ILE A 166 -11.68 -13.10 -7.68
N GLN A 167 -11.55 -14.43 -7.60
CA GLN A 167 -10.91 -15.26 -8.62
C GLN A 167 -11.45 -15.03 -10.05
N PRO A 168 -12.77 -14.93 -10.32
CA PRO A 168 -13.27 -14.66 -11.67
C PRO A 168 -12.81 -13.29 -12.21
N ILE A 169 -12.80 -12.26 -11.35
CA ILE A 169 -12.31 -10.92 -11.72
C ILE A 169 -10.81 -10.95 -11.98
N LYS A 170 -10.07 -11.71 -11.16
CA LYS A 170 -8.64 -11.91 -11.35
C LYS A 170 -8.34 -12.60 -12.68
N ASP A 171 -8.95 -13.75 -12.94
CA ASP A 171 -8.70 -14.58 -14.13
C ASP A 171 -8.95 -13.77 -15.40
N GLU A 172 -10.05 -13.03 -15.46
CA GLU A 172 -10.35 -12.17 -16.60
C GLU A 172 -9.38 -10.97 -16.72
N LEU A 173 -8.93 -10.40 -15.59
CA LEU A 173 -7.90 -9.34 -15.64
C LEU A 173 -6.55 -9.88 -16.15
N GLU A 174 -6.19 -11.11 -15.77
CA GLU A 174 -5.01 -11.81 -16.29
C GLU A 174 -5.12 -12.01 -17.80
N ASP A 175 -6.27 -12.47 -18.29
CA ASP A 175 -6.52 -12.66 -19.72
C ASP A 175 -6.39 -11.32 -20.49
N ILE A 176 -7.00 -10.24 -19.98
CA ILE A 176 -6.87 -8.90 -20.57
C ILE A 176 -5.40 -8.44 -20.56
N ALA A 177 -4.68 -8.64 -19.46
CA ALA A 177 -3.29 -8.23 -19.33
C ALA A 177 -2.38 -9.00 -20.31
N GLN A 178 -2.57 -10.31 -20.44
CA GLN A 178 -1.83 -11.15 -21.39
C GLN A 178 -2.08 -10.73 -22.85
N LEU A 179 -3.33 -10.37 -23.19
CA LEU A 179 -3.66 -9.84 -24.51
C LEU A 179 -2.96 -8.51 -24.82
N GLU A 180 -2.67 -7.71 -23.81
CA GLU A 180 -1.88 -6.47 -23.89
C GLU A 180 -0.37 -6.70 -23.77
N GLY A 181 0.08 -7.95 -23.73
CA GLY A 181 1.48 -8.33 -23.66
C GLY A 181 2.12 -8.14 -22.27
N LEU A 182 1.31 -8.06 -21.22
CA LEU A 182 1.77 -8.09 -19.84
C LEU A 182 1.76 -9.51 -19.30
N GLU A 183 2.78 -9.86 -18.52
CA GLU A 183 2.85 -11.17 -17.87
C GLU A 183 2.40 -11.04 -16.40
N PRO A 184 1.24 -11.60 -15.99
CA PRO A 184 0.71 -11.44 -14.64
C PRO A 184 1.67 -11.89 -13.53
N ASP A 185 2.40 -12.98 -13.74
CA ASP A 185 3.38 -13.50 -12.77
C ASP A 185 4.49 -12.49 -12.47
N ASN A 186 4.87 -11.64 -13.44
CA ASN A 186 5.84 -10.57 -13.21
C ASN A 186 5.29 -9.46 -12.31
N ALA A 187 3.98 -9.25 -12.31
CA ALA A 187 3.32 -8.24 -11.48
C ALA A 187 3.18 -8.71 -10.01
N TYR A 188 3.07 -10.02 -9.78
CA TYR A 188 2.69 -10.56 -8.47
C TYR A 188 3.78 -10.62 -7.40
N GLN A 189 5.08 -10.56 -7.76
CA GLN A 189 6.20 -10.36 -6.81
C GLN A 189 6.09 -11.13 -5.47
N ASP A 190 5.87 -12.46 -5.48
CA ASP A 190 5.68 -13.30 -4.27
C ASP A 190 4.52 -12.89 -3.33
N LYS A 191 3.62 -11.99 -3.75
CA LYS A 191 2.48 -11.56 -2.93
C LYS A 191 1.48 -12.71 -2.79
N ASN A 192 1.01 -12.96 -1.56
CA ASN A 192 0.15 -14.11 -1.24
C ASN A 192 -1.35 -13.82 -1.33
N TYR A 193 -1.77 -12.55 -1.42
CA TYR A 193 -3.17 -12.15 -1.41
C TYR A 193 -3.67 -11.77 -2.81
N GLU A 194 -4.78 -12.40 -3.22
CA GLU A 194 -5.34 -12.25 -4.56
C GLU A 194 -5.81 -10.82 -4.86
N VAL A 195 -6.39 -10.11 -3.89
CA VAL A 195 -6.82 -8.69 -4.05
C VAL A 195 -5.65 -7.78 -4.44
N VAL A 196 -4.46 -8.01 -3.89
CA VAL A 196 -3.28 -7.19 -4.23
C VAL A 196 -2.68 -7.57 -5.54
N LYS A 197 -2.63 -8.87 -5.86
CA LYS A 197 -2.27 -9.32 -7.21
C LYS A 197 -3.09 -8.60 -8.27
N VAL A 198 -4.42 -8.58 -8.10
CA VAL A 198 -5.35 -7.86 -8.99
C VAL A 198 -5.07 -6.36 -8.99
N SER A 199 -4.83 -5.74 -7.84
CA SER A 199 -4.54 -4.30 -7.78
C SER A 199 -3.23 -3.91 -8.48
N ILE A 200 -2.16 -4.69 -8.32
CA ILE A 200 -0.87 -4.41 -8.97
C ILE A 200 -0.99 -4.61 -10.48
N LEU A 201 -1.64 -5.70 -10.90
CA LEU A 201 -1.86 -5.98 -12.32
C LEU A 201 -2.74 -4.91 -12.97
N LEU A 202 -3.78 -4.44 -12.29
CA LEU A 202 -4.63 -3.35 -12.75
C LEU A 202 -3.84 -2.05 -12.96
N ASN A 203 -2.97 -1.71 -12.01
CA ASN A 203 -2.09 -0.55 -12.13
C ASN A 203 -1.14 -0.72 -13.32
N ASP A 204 -0.51 -1.89 -13.48
CA ASP A 204 0.39 -2.18 -14.60
C ASP A 204 -0.31 -2.06 -15.96
N LEU A 205 -1.54 -2.58 -16.05
CA LEU A 205 -2.38 -2.48 -17.23
C LEU A 205 -2.79 -1.02 -17.52
N GLU A 206 -3.18 -0.25 -16.50
CA GLU A 206 -3.49 1.17 -16.66
C GLU A 206 -2.28 1.97 -17.13
N TRP A 207 -1.10 1.65 -16.61
CA TRP A 207 0.16 2.27 -17.02
C TRP A 207 0.56 1.91 -18.45
N SER A 208 0.42 0.63 -18.85
CA SER A 208 0.74 0.16 -20.20
C SER A 208 -0.14 0.83 -21.26
N THR A 209 -1.44 0.97 -20.97
CA THR A 209 -2.42 1.53 -21.91
C THR A 209 -2.31 3.03 -22.11
N LYS A 210 -1.87 3.78 -21.09
CA LYS A 210 -1.77 5.24 -21.17
C LYS A 210 -0.51 5.73 -21.89
N ASN A 211 0.58 4.96 -21.87
CA ASN A 211 1.89 5.44 -22.28
C ASN A 211 2.66 4.40 -23.09
N THR A 212 2.70 4.57 -24.41
CA THR A 212 3.70 3.90 -25.24
C THR A 212 5.09 4.29 -24.77
N VAL A 213 5.96 3.30 -24.60
CA VAL A 213 7.30 3.51 -24.04
C VAL A 213 8.20 4.17 -25.06
N ASP A 214 8.57 5.43 -24.82
CA ASP A 214 9.66 6.07 -25.57
C ASP A 214 11.00 5.82 -24.86
N TRP A 215 11.73 4.82 -25.36
CA TRP A 215 13.05 4.45 -24.82
C TRP A 215 14.11 5.52 -25.02
N SER A 216 13.94 6.41 -26.01
CA SER A 216 14.86 7.54 -26.17
C SER A 216 14.66 8.58 -25.07
N THR A 217 13.41 8.82 -24.67
CA THR A 217 13.06 9.66 -23.52
C THR A 217 13.56 9.03 -22.21
N ILE A 218 13.33 7.74 -21.98
CA ILE A 218 13.85 7.05 -20.78
C ILE A 218 15.38 7.16 -20.70
N GLN A 219 16.08 6.93 -21.81
CA GLN A 219 17.54 7.03 -21.84
C GLN A 219 18.01 8.47 -21.58
N SER A 220 17.32 9.47 -22.14
CA SER A 220 17.59 10.89 -21.88
C SER A 220 17.38 11.24 -20.40
N ASN A 221 16.27 10.80 -19.80
CA ASN A 221 15.96 11.07 -18.40
C ASN A 221 16.95 10.39 -17.46
N LEU A 222 17.30 9.12 -17.71
CA LEU A 222 18.31 8.41 -16.92
C LEU A 222 19.65 9.15 -16.94
N SER A 223 20.03 9.76 -18.06
CA SER A 223 21.30 10.51 -18.16
C SER A 223 21.38 11.77 -17.28
N GLN A 224 20.24 12.26 -16.78
CA GLN A 224 20.19 13.38 -15.85
C GLN A 224 20.56 12.98 -14.41
N TYR A 225 20.45 11.69 -14.08
CA TYR A 225 20.73 11.13 -12.76
C TYR A 225 22.06 10.37 -12.81
N THR A 226 23.17 11.09 -12.62
CA THR A 226 24.50 10.58 -12.97
C THR A 226 24.95 9.39 -12.11
N HIS A 227 24.57 9.36 -10.83
CA HIS A 227 24.96 8.30 -9.91
C HIS A 227 24.12 7.04 -10.14
N LEU A 228 22.81 7.21 -10.30
CA LEU A 228 21.89 6.15 -10.70
C LEU A 228 22.30 5.56 -12.06
N ALA A 229 22.60 6.40 -13.04
CA ALA A 229 23.07 5.95 -14.36
C ALA A 229 24.38 5.16 -14.26
N ALA A 230 25.33 5.61 -13.43
CA ALA A 230 26.59 4.92 -13.21
C ALA A 230 26.39 3.54 -12.55
N LEU A 231 25.58 3.46 -11.49
CA LEU A 231 25.25 2.20 -10.80
C LEU A 231 24.58 1.20 -11.74
N LEU A 232 23.58 1.65 -12.52
CA LEU A 232 22.86 0.78 -13.45
C LEU A 232 23.74 0.33 -14.63
N SER A 233 24.73 1.14 -15.01
CA SER A 233 25.62 0.90 -16.15
C SER A 233 26.90 0.12 -15.80
N LEU A 234 27.06 -0.34 -14.55
CA LEU A 234 28.32 -0.85 -13.99
C LEU A 234 29.00 -1.98 -14.79
N ASN A 235 28.27 -2.67 -15.68
CA ASN A 235 28.84 -3.66 -16.61
C ASN A 235 28.11 -3.78 -17.97
N ASN A 236 26.93 -3.17 -18.12
CA ASN A 236 26.07 -3.31 -19.29
C ASN A 236 25.18 -2.08 -19.45
N ASN A 237 24.62 -1.88 -20.64
CA ASN A 237 23.55 -0.91 -20.83
C ASN A 237 22.30 -1.38 -20.05
N PRO A 238 21.69 -0.56 -19.16
CA PRO A 238 20.50 -0.96 -18.41
C PRO A 238 19.21 -0.93 -19.22
N ILE A 239 19.20 -0.27 -20.38
CA ILE A 239 17.98 -0.09 -21.20
C ILE A 239 17.37 -1.44 -21.65
N PRO A 240 18.13 -2.44 -22.15
CA PRO A 240 17.61 -3.77 -22.45
C PRO A 240 16.97 -4.48 -21.24
N ASP A 241 17.56 -4.38 -20.05
CA ASP A 241 17.03 -4.98 -18.83
C ASP A 241 15.68 -4.33 -18.44
N LEU A 242 15.60 -3.01 -18.52
CA LEU A 242 14.35 -2.25 -18.31
C LEU A 242 13.31 -2.50 -19.42
N GLN A 243 13.75 -2.74 -20.66
CA GLN A 243 12.90 -3.09 -21.80
C GLN A 243 12.18 -4.41 -21.61
N GLN A 244 12.88 -5.41 -21.07
CA GLN A 244 12.29 -6.71 -20.75
C GLN A 244 11.19 -6.58 -19.69
N HIS A 245 11.26 -5.55 -18.83
CA HIS A 245 10.31 -5.29 -17.75
C HIS A 245 9.74 -3.87 -17.85
N ASN A 246 8.95 -3.61 -18.89
CA ASN A 246 8.40 -2.28 -19.18
C ASN A 246 7.52 -1.69 -18.04
N THR A 247 6.96 -2.53 -17.17
CA THR A 247 6.17 -2.15 -15.99
C THR A 247 7.00 -2.00 -14.71
N HIS A 248 8.31 -2.21 -14.77
CA HIS A 248 9.21 -2.04 -13.64
C HIS A 248 9.06 -0.64 -13.00
N PRO A 249 9.02 -0.51 -11.66
CA PRO A 249 8.88 0.77 -10.97
C PRO A 249 9.85 1.84 -11.48
N LEU A 250 11.14 1.50 -11.56
CA LEU A 250 12.16 2.38 -12.12
C LEU A 250 11.88 2.82 -13.57
N THR A 251 11.39 1.92 -14.43
CA THR A 251 10.97 2.26 -15.80
C THR A 251 9.83 3.26 -15.81
N LYS A 252 8.84 3.12 -14.90
CA LYS A 252 7.71 4.05 -14.79
C LYS A 252 8.18 5.44 -14.36
N LEU A 253 9.08 5.52 -13.37
CA LEU A 253 9.68 6.77 -12.92
C LEU A 253 10.47 7.46 -14.04
N LEU A 254 11.35 6.72 -14.73
CA LEU A 254 12.21 7.27 -15.79
C LEU A 254 11.47 7.77 -17.03
N ARG A 255 10.18 7.41 -17.21
CA ARG A 255 9.36 7.97 -18.29
C ARG A 255 8.89 9.39 -18.00
N LEU A 256 8.91 9.81 -16.74
CA LEU A 256 8.55 11.15 -16.33
C LEU A 256 9.78 12.05 -16.49
N ASP A 257 9.58 13.24 -17.08
CA ASP A 257 10.66 14.18 -17.43
C ASP A 257 11.43 14.66 -16.17
N TYR A 258 10.74 14.72 -15.02
CA TYR A 258 11.33 15.02 -13.72
C TYR A 258 10.46 14.46 -12.59
N THR A 259 11.09 13.84 -11.59
CA THR A 259 10.45 13.41 -10.35
C THR A 259 11.41 13.64 -9.19
N ASP A 260 10.93 14.24 -8.09
CA ASP A 260 11.72 14.42 -6.87
C ASP A 260 12.26 13.07 -6.35
N GLU A 261 11.51 11.98 -6.58
CA GLU A 261 11.88 10.62 -6.20
C GLU A 261 13.16 10.11 -6.90
N LEU A 262 13.30 10.30 -8.21
CA LEU A 262 14.54 9.94 -8.92
C LEU A 262 15.72 10.82 -8.52
N ALA A 263 15.48 12.12 -8.28
CA ALA A 263 16.53 13.02 -7.79
C ALA A 263 17.03 12.59 -6.40
N TYR A 264 16.11 12.17 -5.55
CA TYR A 264 16.42 11.60 -4.25
C TYR A 264 17.17 10.27 -4.35
N TYR A 265 16.73 9.33 -5.20
CA TYR A 265 17.47 8.07 -5.42
C TYR A 265 18.88 8.31 -5.96
N ASP A 266 19.06 9.26 -6.88
CA ASP A 266 20.38 9.65 -7.38
C ASP A 266 21.27 10.20 -6.25
N HIS A 267 20.71 11.07 -5.39
CA HIS A 267 21.40 11.57 -4.21
C HIS A 267 21.80 10.45 -3.24
N CYS A 268 20.91 9.48 -2.98
CA CYS A 268 21.25 8.35 -2.11
C CYS A 268 22.43 7.53 -2.66
N ILE A 269 22.48 7.34 -3.97
CA ILE A 269 23.51 6.52 -4.65
C ILE A 269 24.87 7.25 -4.73
N GLU A 270 24.92 8.57 -4.55
CA GLU A 270 26.16 9.37 -4.61
C GLU A 270 27.29 8.79 -3.75
N LEU A 271 26.98 8.44 -2.50
CA LEU A 271 27.95 7.91 -1.53
C LEU A 271 28.16 6.38 -1.62
N ILE A 272 27.54 5.73 -2.61
CA ILE A 272 27.62 4.29 -2.87
C ILE A 272 28.37 3.99 -4.19
N THR A 273 28.45 4.98 -5.08
CA THR A 273 29.02 4.79 -6.43
C THR A 273 30.54 4.57 -6.39
N PRO A 274 31.09 3.63 -7.18
CA PRO A 274 32.55 3.41 -7.26
C PRO A 274 33.26 4.66 -7.80
N GLY A 275 34.38 5.03 -7.17
CA GLY A 275 35.14 6.24 -7.54
C GLY A 275 35.22 7.30 -6.43
N ASN A 276 34.32 7.22 -5.44
CA ASN A 276 34.38 8.03 -4.22
C ASN A 276 35.21 7.38 -3.09
N GLY A 277 36.23 6.58 -3.46
CA GLY A 277 37.13 5.87 -2.53
C GLY A 277 36.88 4.37 -2.37
N GLN A 278 35.92 3.79 -3.10
CA GLN A 278 35.36 2.46 -2.82
C GLN A 278 35.53 1.48 -3.98
N ASN A 279 36.75 0.97 -4.18
CA ASN A 279 37.04 0.04 -5.27
C ASN A 279 36.53 -1.40 -5.04
N SER A 280 35.93 -1.69 -3.88
CA SER A 280 35.53 -3.05 -3.47
C SER A 280 34.07 -3.22 -3.07
N ASP A 281 33.24 -2.18 -3.19
CA ASP A 281 31.84 -2.26 -2.77
C ASP A 281 31.02 -3.13 -3.75
N PRO A 282 30.13 -4.01 -3.24
CA PRO A 282 29.36 -4.97 -4.03
C PRO A 282 28.16 -4.36 -4.78
N THR A 283 28.40 -3.21 -5.41
CA THR A 283 27.47 -2.44 -6.25
C THR A 283 26.81 -3.25 -7.37
N ALA A 284 27.39 -4.40 -7.77
CA ALA A 284 26.78 -5.32 -8.71
C ALA A 284 25.52 -6.02 -8.17
N ARG A 285 25.43 -6.35 -6.87
CA ARG A 285 24.22 -6.91 -6.27
C ARG A 285 23.11 -5.86 -6.26
N LEU A 286 23.38 -4.69 -5.66
CA LEU A 286 22.44 -3.57 -5.62
C LEU A 286 21.91 -3.22 -7.02
N ARG A 287 22.77 -3.18 -8.04
CA ARG A 287 22.34 -3.03 -9.44
C ARG A 287 21.32 -4.11 -9.85
N ASN A 288 21.69 -5.38 -9.68
CA ASN A 288 20.87 -6.49 -10.17
C ASN A 288 19.53 -6.56 -9.44
N GLU A 289 19.51 -6.23 -8.14
CA GLU A 289 18.31 -6.20 -7.33
C GLU A 289 17.44 -4.97 -7.61
N LEU A 290 18.03 -3.80 -7.92
CA LEU A 290 17.30 -2.63 -8.42
C LEU A 290 16.65 -2.86 -9.79
N LEU A 291 17.22 -3.70 -10.63
CA LEU A 291 16.64 -4.09 -11.92
C LEU A 291 15.65 -5.26 -11.79
N THR A 292 15.58 -5.85 -10.60
CA THR A 292 14.65 -6.93 -10.28
C THR A 292 13.44 -6.35 -9.57
N ARG A 293 12.29 -6.39 -10.25
CA ARG A 293 11.05 -5.79 -9.77
C ARG A 293 10.73 -6.15 -8.31
N LYS A 294 10.91 -7.43 -7.95
CA LYS A 294 10.58 -8.01 -6.64
C LYS A 294 11.42 -7.45 -5.48
N SER A 295 12.68 -7.12 -5.73
CA SER A 295 13.61 -6.60 -4.72
C SER A 295 13.73 -5.08 -4.77
N PHE A 296 13.05 -4.41 -5.70
CA PHE A 296 13.22 -2.98 -5.94
C PHE A 296 13.06 -2.15 -4.65
N ASP A 297 11.92 -2.27 -3.96
CA ASP A 297 11.64 -1.45 -2.78
C ASP A 297 12.57 -1.75 -1.60
N SER A 298 12.93 -3.03 -1.39
CA SER A 298 13.90 -3.41 -0.35
C SER A 298 15.31 -2.89 -0.66
N THR A 299 15.70 -2.92 -1.93
CA THR A 299 17.02 -2.40 -2.37
C THR A 299 17.10 -0.89 -2.23
N ILE A 300 16.00 -0.17 -2.50
CA ILE A 300 15.91 1.27 -2.22
C ILE A 300 16.10 1.54 -0.73
N ALA A 301 15.43 0.78 0.15
CA ALA A 301 15.59 0.93 1.60
C ALA A 301 17.04 0.72 2.06
N GLU A 302 17.75 -0.26 1.51
CA GLU A 302 19.19 -0.47 1.78
C GLU A 302 20.04 0.73 1.33
N ILE A 303 19.79 1.23 0.11
CA ILE A 303 20.50 2.38 -0.46
C ILE A 303 20.30 3.65 0.38
N GLU A 304 19.09 3.90 0.89
CA GLU A 304 18.79 5.02 1.79
C GLU A 304 19.58 4.91 3.10
N VAL A 305 19.61 3.73 3.71
CA VAL A 305 20.37 3.47 4.95
C VAL A 305 21.86 3.67 4.74
N PHE A 306 22.42 3.10 3.67
CA PHE A 306 23.85 3.25 3.37
C PHE A 306 24.23 4.70 3.12
N ASN A 307 23.37 5.47 2.43
CA ASN A 307 23.59 6.90 2.25
C ASN A 307 23.60 7.64 3.59
N ALA A 308 22.57 7.44 4.42
CA ALA A 308 22.44 8.09 5.72
C ALA A 308 23.66 7.83 6.61
N LEU A 309 24.06 6.57 6.73
CA LEU A 309 25.22 6.17 7.53
C LEU A 309 26.54 6.74 6.99
N ARG A 310 26.75 6.71 5.67
CA ARG A 310 28.00 7.22 5.07
C ARG A 310 28.09 8.74 5.09
N ARG A 311 26.96 9.45 5.05
CA ARG A 311 26.90 10.90 5.21
C ARG A 311 27.41 11.33 6.58
N GLU A 312 26.97 10.61 7.62
CA GLU A 312 27.28 10.96 9.01
C GLU A 312 28.61 10.40 9.50
N LEU A 313 28.83 9.09 9.32
CA LEU A 313 30.01 8.37 9.84
C LEU A 313 31.20 8.39 8.88
N GLY A 314 30.96 8.78 7.64
CA GLY A 314 31.96 8.79 6.57
C GLY A 314 32.06 7.47 5.82
N VAL A 315 32.38 7.61 4.53
CA VAL A 315 32.47 6.54 3.51
C VAL A 315 33.34 5.34 3.94
N ASN A 316 34.44 5.58 4.67
CA ASN A 316 35.38 4.52 5.08
C ASN A 316 34.95 3.78 6.35
N ALA A 317 33.98 4.30 7.10
CA ALA A 317 33.48 3.66 8.30
C ALA A 317 32.45 2.56 7.99
N ILE A 318 31.93 2.52 6.76
CA ILE A 318 30.80 1.67 6.35
C ILE A 318 31.20 0.74 5.21
N GLU A 319 31.34 -0.55 5.52
CA GLU A 319 31.57 -1.63 4.56
C GLU A 319 30.22 -2.30 4.22
N ILE A 320 29.88 -2.44 2.93
CA ILE A 320 28.61 -3.04 2.48
C ILE A 320 28.82 -4.53 2.16
N GLU A 321 27.87 -5.38 2.58
CA GLU A 321 27.83 -6.84 2.41
C GLU A 321 29.14 -7.54 2.80
N GLN A 322 29.68 -7.19 3.96
CA GLN A 322 30.84 -7.90 4.47
C GLN A 322 30.42 -9.25 5.05
N GLN A 323 31.08 -10.31 4.61
CA GLN A 323 30.92 -11.64 5.20
C GLN A 323 31.37 -11.61 6.66
N ALA A 324 30.43 -11.85 7.58
CA ALA A 324 30.73 -12.01 8.99
C ALA A 324 31.43 -13.37 9.26
N PRO A 325 32.24 -13.47 10.34
CA PRO A 325 32.83 -14.74 10.76
C PRO A 325 31.75 -15.83 10.96
N ASN A 326 31.92 -16.99 10.31
CA ASN A 326 31.02 -18.16 10.34
C ASN A 326 29.69 -18.08 9.54
N GLY A 327 29.59 -17.21 8.52
CA GLY A 327 28.74 -17.51 7.35
C GLY A 327 27.52 -16.61 7.09
N GLY A 328 27.16 -15.68 7.99
CA GLY A 328 26.16 -14.65 7.70
C GLY A 328 26.74 -13.49 6.87
N VAL A 329 25.91 -12.86 6.03
CA VAL A 329 26.26 -11.64 5.28
C VAL A 329 25.23 -10.56 5.64
N PRO A 330 25.41 -9.84 6.75
CA PRO A 330 24.62 -8.65 7.03
C PRO A 330 24.82 -7.60 5.94
N ASP A 331 23.85 -6.72 5.78
CA ASP A 331 23.82 -5.71 4.73
C ASP A 331 24.97 -4.70 4.84
N ALA A 332 25.39 -4.36 6.07
CA ALA A 332 26.57 -3.53 6.30
C ALA A 332 27.32 -3.84 7.61
N LYS A 333 28.55 -3.33 7.68
CA LYS A 333 29.34 -3.24 8.90
C LYS A 333 29.84 -1.82 9.09
N ILE A 334 29.67 -1.31 10.31
CA ILE A 334 30.12 0.00 10.76
C ILE A 334 31.33 -0.16 11.65
N THR A 335 32.32 0.71 11.49
CA THR A 335 33.42 0.89 12.45
C THR A 335 33.41 2.32 12.99
N THR A 336 32.93 2.51 14.22
CA THR A 336 32.86 3.81 14.90
C THR A 336 33.13 3.64 16.39
N GLY A 337 33.60 4.68 17.08
CA GLY A 337 33.87 4.63 18.53
C GLY A 337 34.93 3.60 18.99
N GLY A 338 35.62 2.93 18.06
CA GLY A 338 36.49 1.77 18.35
C GLY A 338 35.73 0.43 18.40
N GLU A 339 34.44 0.44 18.12
CA GLU A 339 33.56 -0.72 18.08
C GLU A 339 33.21 -1.11 16.63
N THR A 340 32.73 -2.34 16.48
CA THR A 340 32.18 -2.86 15.23
C THR A 340 30.70 -3.11 15.42
N ILE A 341 29.88 -2.61 14.49
CA ILE A 341 28.43 -2.81 14.49
C ILE A 341 28.04 -3.52 13.20
N TRP A 342 27.36 -4.65 13.29
CA TRP A 342 26.80 -5.38 12.15
C TRP A 342 25.34 -4.99 11.93
N VAL A 343 25.02 -4.58 10.70
CA VAL A 343 23.76 -3.95 10.35
C VAL A 343 22.96 -4.82 9.40
N GLU A 344 21.70 -5.06 9.73
CA GLU A 344 20.71 -5.64 8.84
C GLU A 344 19.61 -4.60 8.56
N VAL A 345 19.27 -4.40 7.29
CA VAL A 345 18.19 -3.53 6.85
C VAL A 345 16.99 -4.38 6.48
N THR A 346 15.80 -3.92 6.87
CA THR A 346 14.56 -4.58 6.51
C THR A 346 13.47 -3.58 6.18
N LEU A 347 12.79 -3.83 5.07
CA LEU A 347 11.51 -3.21 4.75
C LEU A 347 10.44 -4.27 5.05
N PRO A 348 9.84 -4.27 6.25
CA PRO A 348 8.71 -5.14 6.54
C PRO A 348 7.55 -4.78 5.62
N GLN A 349 7.39 -5.57 4.57
CA GLN A 349 6.23 -5.48 3.69
C GLN A 349 5.01 -5.85 4.53
N PRO A 350 4.01 -4.96 4.68
CA PRO A 350 2.79 -5.29 5.39
C PRO A 350 2.08 -6.46 4.67
N GLN A 351 1.07 -7.05 5.32
CA GLN A 351 0.17 -7.91 4.58
C GLN A 351 -0.41 -7.12 3.40
N PRO A 352 -0.48 -7.68 2.18
CA PRO A 352 -0.96 -6.94 1.04
C PRO A 352 -2.41 -6.40 1.23
N SER A 353 -3.26 -7.10 1.99
CA SER A 353 -4.57 -6.59 2.45
C SER A 353 -4.48 -5.21 3.12
N TYR A 354 -3.37 -4.92 3.79
CA TYR A 354 -3.10 -3.66 4.48
C TYR A 354 -2.57 -2.54 3.56
N GLU A 355 -1.75 -2.80 2.53
CA GLU A 355 -1.31 -1.75 1.55
C GLU A 355 -2.53 -1.04 0.95
N VAL A 356 -3.63 -1.79 0.77
CA VAL A 356 -4.87 -1.26 0.21
C VAL A 356 -5.88 -0.84 1.29
N ALA A 357 -5.91 -1.48 2.47
CA ALA A 357 -6.77 -1.06 3.61
C ALA A 357 -6.28 0.22 4.34
N ARG A 358 -4.97 0.53 4.32
CA ARG A 358 -4.39 1.77 4.89
C ARG A 358 -4.97 3.04 4.25
N ARG A 359 -5.49 2.93 3.02
CA ARG A 359 -6.21 4.02 2.37
C ARG A 359 -7.65 4.20 2.87
N TYR A 360 -8.25 3.23 3.59
CA TYR A 360 -9.71 3.19 3.76
C TYR A 360 -10.31 2.82 5.14
N SER A 361 -9.65 2.18 6.13
CA SER A 361 -10.01 2.27 7.59
C SER A 361 -9.36 1.23 8.53
N ALA A 362 -9.01 1.72 9.73
CA ALA A 362 -8.95 1.10 11.06
C ALA A 362 -7.98 -0.06 11.41
N SER A 363 -7.66 -0.08 12.71
CA SER A 363 -6.57 -0.75 13.42
C SER A 363 -6.83 -2.22 13.79
N MET A 364 -5.92 -3.13 13.39
CA MET A 364 -5.75 -4.48 13.97
C MET A 364 -4.82 -4.50 15.20
N ASN A 365 -4.84 -5.62 15.93
CA ASN A 365 -4.11 -5.89 17.17
C ASN A 365 -2.57 -6.00 16.95
N PRO A 366 -1.70 -5.36 17.76
CA PRO A 366 -0.24 -5.34 17.57
C PRO A 366 0.46 -6.71 17.67
N GLU A 367 -0.13 -7.67 18.39
CA GLU A 367 0.49 -8.97 18.67
C GLU A 367 0.56 -9.93 17.46
N GLU A 368 -0.18 -9.65 16.38
CA GLU A 368 -0.27 -10.52 15.19
C GLU A 368 0.34 -9.88 13.92
N SER A 369 1.12 -8.80 14.04
CA SER A 369 1.71 -8.15 12.86
C SER A 369 2.82 -9.00 12.23
N ASP A 370 2.67 -9.40 10.96
CA ASP A 370 3.71 -10.09 10.18
C ASP A 370 5.01 -9.27 10.05
N ALA A 371 4.94 -7.94 10.21
CA ALA A 371 6.13 -7.10 10.34
C ALA A 371 6.99 -7.55 11.53
N ARG A 372 6.36 -7.88 12.67
CA ARG A 372 7.02 -8.46 13.85
C ARG A 372 7.60 -9.83 13.53
N ALA A 373 6.88 -10.69 12.80
CA ALA A 373 7.38 -12.01 12.41
C ALA A 373 8.62 -11.91 11.46
N ASN A 374 8.62 -10.97 10.52
CA ASN A 374 9.74 -10.71 9.61
C ASN A 374 10.96 -10.15 10.34
N VAL A 375 10.75 -9.19 11.25
CA VAL A 375 11.78 -8.67 12.16
C VAL A 375 12.38 -9.79 13.00
N THR A 376 11.56 -10.61 13.64
CA THR A 376 12.00 -11.76 14.45
C THR A 376 12.72 -12.81 13.59
N LYS A 377 12.30 -13.04 12.35
CA LYS A 377 12.97 -13.95 11.41
C LYS A 377 14.37 -13.45 11.07
N LYS A 378 14.50 -12.20 10.62
CA LYS A 378 15.80 -11.58 10.28
C LYS A 378 16.74 -11.57 11.48
N LEU A 379 16.21 -11.23 12.66
CA LEU A 379 16.96 -11.27 13.91
C LEU A 379 17.52 -12.68 14.19
N ARG A 380 16.71 -13.72 13.99
CA ARG A 380 17.11 -15.12 14.23
C ARG A 380 18.05 -15.68 13.15
N SER A 381 17.96 -15.23 11.90
CA SER A 381 18.70 -15.82 10.78
C SER A 381 20.00 -15.09 10.42
N GLN A 382 20.12 -13.79 10.72
CA GLN A 382 21.29 -12.99 10.33
C GLN A 382 21.96 -12.34 11.54
N ILE A 383 21.22 -11.69 12.43
CA ILE A 383 21.80 -10.93 13.54
C ILE A 383 22.34 -11.85 14.66
N ARG A 384 21.53 -12.79 15.13
CA ARG A 384 21.89 -13.68 16.25
C ARG A 384 23.16 -14.48 15.98
N ASP A 385 23.30 -15.01 14.76
CA ASP A 385 24.44 -15.87 14.42
C ASP A 385 25.74 -15.06 14.38
N VAL A 386 25.68 -13.80 13.94
CA VAL A 386 26.81 -12.86 13.94
C VAL A 386 27.17 -12.44 15.36
N LYS A 387 26.18 -12.07 16.19
CA LYS A 387 26.40 -11.72 17.60
C LYS A 387 27.08 -12.86 18.36
N ASN A 388 26.59 -14.08 18.20
CA ASN A 388 27.16 -15.26 18.84
C ASN A 388 28.59 -15.59 18.38
N ALA A 389 28.92 -15.31 17.11
CA ALA A 389 30.21 -15.62 16.54
C ALA A 389 31.29 -14.57 16.86
N THR A 390 30.90 -13.30 16.99
CA THR A 390 31.83 -12.16 17.09
C THR A 390 31.85 -11.51 18.47
N GLY A 391 30.69 -11.44 19.14
CA GLY A 391 30.49 -10.60 20.32
C GLY A 391 30.37 -9.10 20.01
N ASP A 392 30.47 -8.71 18.73
CA ASP A 392 30.36 -7.32 18.27
C ASP A 392 28.94 -6.76 18.50
N LEU A 393 28.77 -5.45 18.33
CA LEU A 393 27.43 -4.85 18.37
C LEU A 393 26.62 -5.24 17.13
N THR A 394 25.30 -5.28 17.29
CA THR A 394 24.36 -5.57 16.21
C THR A 394 23.25 -4.53 16.16
N MET A 395 22.89 -4.14 14.93
CA MET A 395 21.87 -3.15 14.63
C MET A 395 20.86 -3.70 13.62
N LEU A 396 19.58 -3.49 13.88
CA LEU A 396 18.51 -3.74 12.94
C LEU A 396 17.90 -2.40 12.53
N VAL A 397 17.83 -2.14 11.23
CA VAL A 397 17.20 -0.93 10.68
C VAL A 397 15.92 -1.32 9.96
N ILE A 398 14.81 -0.75 10.41
CA ILE A 398 13.46 -1.02 9.90
C ILE A 398 12.97 0.22 9.14
N LYS A 399 12.66 0.05 7.86
CA LYS A 399 11.93 1.06 7.08
C LYS A 399 10.43 0.90 7.32
N ASN A 400 9.80 1.90 7.91
CA ASN A 400 8.41 1.87 8.40
C ASN A 400 7.37 2.29 7.35
N GLU A 401 7.79 2.58 6.12
CA GLU A 401 6.86 2.88 5.05
C GLU A 401 5.80 1.77 4.96
N GLU A 402 4.55 2.16 5.19
CA GLU A 402 3.40 1.28 5.04
C GLU A 402 3.26 0.13 6.05
N SER A 403 3.93 0.13 7.21
CA SER A 403 3.98 -1.10 8.04
C SER A 403 3.10 -1.16 9.32
N ARG A 404 2.33 -0.12 9.68
CA ARG A 404 1.69 0.04 11.03
C ARG A 404 2.67 0.04 12.19
N VAL A 405 3.96 -0.03 11.96
CA VAL A 405 4.96 0.06 13.02
C VAL A 405 5.28 1.54 13.21
N ASP A 406 4.24 2.39 13.35
CA ASP A 406 4.43 3.82 13.60
C ASP A 406 5.31 4.02 14.85
N ASP A 407 5.88 5.20 14.97
CA ASP A 407 6.83 5.51 16.03
C ASP A 407 6.23 5.25 17.44
N GLU A 408 4.90 5.29 17.55
CA GLU A 408 4.14 4.92 18.76
C GLU A 408 4.15 3.39 19.00
N ILE A 409 3.92 2.57 17.97
CA ILE A 409 3.96 1.09 18.06
C ILE A 409 5.39 0.55 18.22
N VAL A 410 6.40 1.22 17.64
CA VAL A 410 7.82 0.91 17.91
C VAL A 410 8.16 1.27 19.34
N GLY A 411 7.73 2.44 19.81
CA GLY A 411 7.81 2.85 21.21
C GLY A 411 7.19 1.81 22.13
N ASP A 412 5.93 1.42 21.92
CA ASP A 412 5.23 0.39 22.71
C ASP A 412 5.94 -0.98 22.67
N TYR A 413 6.57 -1.34 21.54
CA TYR A 413 7.32 -2.58 21.39
C TYR A 413 8.64 -2.58 22.19
N ILE A 414 9.29 -1.41 22.31
CA ILE A 414 10.56 -1.21 23.01
C ILE A 414 10.35 -0.93 24.51
N GLU A 415 9.43 -0.04 24.84
CA GLU A 415 9.20 0.54 26.17
C GLU A 415 8.10 -0.19 26.96
N GLY A 416 7.22 -0.93 26.26
CA GLY A 416 6.03 -1.57 26.83
C GLY A 416 4.77 -0.72 26.66
N TYR A 417 3.64 -1.37 26.33
CA TYR A 417 2.37 -0.68 26.11
C TYR A 417 1.85 -0.07 27.41
N THR A 418 1.52 1.23 27.38
CA THR A 418 0.79 1.91 28.46
C THR A 418 -0.51 2.50 27.93
N GLY A 419 -1.63 1.86 28.24
CA GLY A 419 -2.96 2.27 27.80
C GLY A 419 -3.95 2.51 28.93
N ILE A 420 -5.13 3.03 28.59
CA ILE A 420 -6.27 3.14 29.50
C ILE A 420 -7.33 2.12 29.07
N GLY A 421 -7.67 1.18 29.96
CA GLY A 421 -8.66 0.14 29.71
C GLY A 421 -9.81 0.15 30.73
N ILE A 422 -10.97 -0.34 30.31
CA ILE A 422 -12.10 -0.62 31.22
C ILE A 422 -12.06 -2.13 31.49
N PRO A 423 -12.03 -2.59 32.76
CA PRO A 423 -12.03 -4.01 33.10
C PRO A 423 -13.19 -4.76 32.43
N GLN A 424 -12.89 -5.86 31.72
CA GLN A 424 -13.89 -6.63 30.95
C GLN A 424 -15.04 -7.20 31.81
N ASP A 425 -14.83 -7.30 33.13
CA ASP A 425 -15.79 -7.88 34.06
C ASP A 425 -16.74 -6.85 34.70
N ASP A 426 -16.55 -5.54 34.46
CA ASP A 426 -17.39 -4.47 35.01
C ASP A 426 -17.43 -3.23 34.10
N ASN A 427 -18.52 -3.05 33.36
CA ASN A 427 -18.72 -1.93 32.44
C ASN A 427 -18.91 -0.57 33.13
N ASP A 428 -19.10 -0.54 34.45
CA ASP A 428 -19.21 0.69 35.25
C ASP A 428 -17.92 1.00 36.03
N ALA A 429 -16.86 0.21 35.88
CA ALA A 429 -15.59 0.43 36.57
C ALA A 429 -14.83 1.64 36.01
N ASP A 430 -14.16 2.37 36.93
CA ASP A 430 -13.27 3.46 36.55
C ASP A 430 -12.16 2.95 35.61
N PRO A 431 -11.78 3.72 34.58
CA PRO A 431 -10.71 3.34 33.67
C PRO A 431 -9.41 3.10 34.44
N ILE A 432 -8.77 1.95 34.19
CA ILE A 432 -7.48 1.59 34.78
C ILE A 432 -6.37 1.79 33.76
N ILE A 433 -5.16 2.08 34.25
CA ILE A 433 -3.96 2.05 33.41
C ILE A 433 -3.58 0.58 33.21
N LEU A 434 -3.54 0.15 31.95
CA LEU A 434 -3.01 -1.13 31.50
C LEU A 434 -1.55 -0.92 31.13
N THR A 435 -0.66 -1.59 31.83
CA THR A 435 0.76 -1.73 31.44
C THR A 435 0.98 -3.16 30.97
N ALA A 436 1.38 -3.34 29.71
CA ALA A 436 1.85 -4.64 29.22
C ALA A 436 3.38 -4.63 29.08
N ASP A 437 4.02 -5.76 29.39
CA ASP A 437 5.48 -5.91 29.25
C ASP A 437 5.88 -5.79 27.76
N SER A 438 7.03 -5.17 27.50
CA SER A 438 7.56 -4.97 26.14
C SER A 438 7.63 -6.27 25.33
N GLY A 439 7.39 -6.18 24.01
CA GLY A 439 7.42 -7.35 23.13
C GLY A 439 8.82 -7.97 22.97
N LEU A 440 9.88 -7.18 23.22
CA LEU A 440 11.29 -7.61 23.18
C LEU A 440 11.66 -8.60 24.30
N GLN A 441 11.02 -8.49 25.47
CA GLN A 441 11.30 -9.36 26.63
C GLN A 441 10.86 -10.81 26.42
N TYR A 442 9.81 -11.05 25.63
CA TYR A 442 9.31 -12.40 25.37
C TYR A 442 10.12 -13.19 24.33
N ASP A 443 10.85 -12.50 23.46
CA ASP A 443 11.60 -13.10 22.35
C ASP A 443 13.12 -13.19 22.61
N ASN A 444 13.59 -12.78 23.80
CA ASN A 444 15.03 -12.64 24.15
C ASN A 444 15.80 -11.81 23.11
N VAL A 445 15.16 -10.79 22.52
CA VAL A 445 15.77 -9.95 21.49
C VAL A 445 17.02 -9.21 21.98
N PRO A 446 17.05 -8.64 23.22
CA PRO A 446 18.24 -7.95 23.73
C PRO A 446 19.48 -8.86 23.90
N ASP A 447 19.33 -10.19 23.93
CA ASP A 447 20.48 -11.11 23.96
C ASP A 447 21.27 -11.08 22.65
N HIS A 448 20.68 -10.55 21.58
CA HIS A 448 21.17 -10.67 20.20
C HIS A 448 21.18 -9.35 19.42
N LEU A 449 20.48 -8.31 19.90
CA LEU A 449 20.33 -7.01 19.25
C LEU A 449 20.66 -5.89 20.24
N ASP A 450 21.59 -5.02 19.86
CA ASP A 450 22.01 -3.88 20.69
C ASP A 450 21.29 -2.58 20.31
N ILE A 451 21.06 -2.37 19.01
CA ILE A 451 20.50 -1.12 18.48
C ILE A 451 19.32 -1.44 17.55
N LEU A 452 18.23 -0.70 17.70
CA LEU A 452 17.10 -0.76 16.79
C LEU A 452 16.84 0.62 16.20
N VAL A 453 16.81 0.73 14.88
CA VAL A 453 16.47 1.97 14.17
C VAL A 453 15.16 1.77 13.43
N ASN A 454 14.25 2.72 13.58
CA ASN A 454 13.03 2.83 12.78
C ASN A 454 13.09 4.11 11.96
N TYR A 455 12.76 4.08 10.67
CA TYR A 455 12.74 5.31 9.86
C TYR A 455 11.67 5.31 8.77
N ASN A 456 11.28 6.50 8.33
CA ASN A 456 10.40 6.75 7.19
C ASN A 456 11.06 7.70 6.20
N THR A 457 10.75 7.52 4.92
CA THR A 457 11.06 8.51 3.88
C THR A 457 9.97 9.59 3.90
N LEU A 458 10.38 10.86 3.87
CA LEU A 458 9.43 11.97 3.91
C LEU A 458 8.65 12.09 2.60
N LYS A 459 7.37 12.48 2.70
CA LYS A 459 6.51 12.70 1.53
C LYS A 459 6.99 13.84 0.63
N ASN A 460 7.68 14.83 1.20
CA ASN A 460 8.26 15.91 0.43
C ASN A 460 9.76 15.66 0.25
N LEU A 461 10.16 15.33 -0.97
CA LEU A 461 11.54 15.07 -1.34
C LEU A 461 12.23 16.27 -2.02
N SER A 462 11.60 17.45 -1.98
CA SER A 462 12.17 18.66 -2.61
C SER A 462 13.44 19.14 -1.91
N ASP A 463 13.55 18.95 -0.59
CA ASP A 463 14.64 19.47 0.24
C ASP A 463 14.87 18.55 1.46
N PRO A 464 16.11 18.47 1.98
CA PRO A 464 16.42 17.69 3.17
C PRO A 464 15.83 18.31 4.45
N PRO A 465 15.64 17.52 5.54
CA PRO A 465 15.95 16.08 5.64
C PRO A 465 15.01 15.22 4.78
N TYR A 466 15.51 14.12 4.22
CA TYR A 466 14.71 13.22 3.38
C TYR A 466 14.11 12.03 4.13
N ILE A 467 14.68 11.70 5.28
CA ILE A 467 14.25 10.62 6.18
C ILE A 467 14.13 11.17 7.60
N GLU A 468 13.24 10.57 8.38
CA GLU A 468 13.06 10.82 9.81
C GLU A 468 12.85 9.49 10.54
N GLY A 469 13.17 9.41 11.83
CA GLY A 469 13.06 8.14 12.54
C GLY A 469 13.25 8.18 14.06
N GLN A 470 13.55 7.01 14.61
CA GLN A 470 13.87 6.77 16.01
C GLN A 470 15.06 5.82 16.12
N VAL A 471 15.94 6.06 17.08
CA VAL A 471 17.06 5.17 17.41
C VAL A 471 16.91 4.70 18.84
N ALA A 472 16.82 3.39 19.03
CA ALA A 472 16.66 2.79 20.34
C ALA A 472 17.94 2.09 20.78
N ASN A 473 18.44 2.49 21.95
CA ASN A 473 19.60 1.86 22.59
C ASN A 473 19.13 0.73 23.49
N LEU A 474 19.14 -0.52 23.00
CA LEU A 474 18.58 -1.67 23.71
C LEU A 474 19.54 -2.25 24.75
N THR A 475 20.84 -1.94 24.64
CA THR A 475 21.90 -2.33 25.57
C THR A 475 22.69 -1.09 26.02
N ASP A 476 23.77 -1.24 26.78
CA ASP A 476 24.59 -0.11 27.27
C ASP A 476 25.61 0.32 26.19
N VAL A 477 25.14 0.63 24.96
CA VAL A 477 26.00 1.13 23.88
C VAL A 477 26.44 2.56 24.18
N ASP A 478 27.68 2.90 23.80
CA ASP A 478 28.23 4.24 24.00
C ASP A 478 27.34 5.35 23.41
N GLN A 479 27.01 6.34 24.23
CA GLN A 479 26.12 7.44 23.85
C GLN A 479 26.62 8.22 22.63
N GLY A 480 27.94 8.36 22.46
CA GLY A 480 28.49 9.04 21.29
C GLY A 480 28.21 8.31 19.97
N ILE A 481 28.06 6.97 20.02
CA ILE A 481 27.62 6.17 18.86
C ILE A 481 26.13 6.40 18.61
N ILE A 482 25.30 6.40 19.66
CA ILE A 482 23.85 6.61 19.54
C ILE A 482 23.53 8.00 19.00
N ASP A 483 24.19 9.05 19.50
CA ASP A 483 24.03 10.43 19.02
C ASP A 483 24.33 10.52 17.51
N GLN A 484 25.41 9.88 17.04
CA GLN A 484 25.75 9.83 15.62
C GLN A 484 24.70 9.09 14.78
N LEU A 485 24.15 7.99 15.29
CA LEU A 485 23.09 7.28 14.59
C LEU A 485 21.80 8.11 14.56
N ALA A 486 21.46 8.82 15.64
CA ALA A 486 20.33 9.73 15.68
C ALA A 486 20.46 10.84 14.63
N ASP A 487 21.63 11.46 14.51
CA ASP A 487 21.93 12.47 13.47
C ASP A 487 21.84 11.88 12.05
N ALA A 488 22.33 10.65 11.84
CA ALA A 488 22.26 9.98 10.53
C ALA A 488 20.81 9.81 10.02
N PHE A 489 19.89 9.47 10.92
CA PHE A 489 18.49 9.20 10.59
C PHE A 489 17.54 10.38 10.84
N ASN A 490 18.04 11.54 11.27
CA ASN A 490 17.24 12.66 11.78
C ASN A 490 16.20 12.18 12.80
N ALA A 491 16.70 11.43 13.78
CA ALA A 491 15.88 10.62 14.65
C ALA A 491 15.91 11.10 16.11
N GLU A 492 14.83 10.82 16.83
CA GLU A 492 14.81 10.94 18.29
C GLU A 492 15.42 9.68 18.93
N GLU A 493 16.12 9.83 20.05
CA GLU A 493 16.62 8.70 20.82
C GLU A 493 15.52 8.15 21.75
N LEU A 494 15.38 6.83 21.75
CA LEU A 494 14.57 6.07 22.70
C LEU A 494 15.50 5.26 23.62
N THR A 495 15.33 5.42 24.92
CA THR A 495 16.03 4.61 25.92
C THR A 495 15.00 3.76 26.66
N PRO A 496 15.09 2.41 26.62
CA PRO A 496 14.24 1.56 27.44
C PRO A 496 14.39 1.92 28.94
N PRO A 497 13.32 1.78 29.76
CA PRO A 497 13.31 2.19 31.17
C PRO A 497 14.25 1.40 32.10
#